data_AF-A0A965F8A6-F1
#
_entry.id   AF-A0A965F8A6-F1
#
_cell.length_a   1.000
_cell.length_b   1.000
_cell.length_c   1.000
_cell.angle_alpha   90.00
_cell.angle_beta   90.00
_cell.angle_gamma   90.00
#
_symmetry.space_group_name_H-M   'P 1'
#
loop_
_entity.id
_entity.type
_entity.pdbx_description
1 polymer ?
#
loop_
_entity_poly.entity_id
_entity_poly.type
_entity_poly.pdbx_seq_one_letter_code
_entity_poly.pdbx_strand_id
1 'polypeptide(L)'
;VAWAFASAIWLFLVLGLFRPVLMGSWSEGVPYGIFPHLDWTSALSIRYGNLFYNPFHMLSIVFLYGSALLFAMHGATILAVSRYGGEREIEQIVDRGTASERAALFWRWTMGFNASMESIHRWAWWFAVLCTLTGGIGILLTGTVVDNWYLWAVKHHVAPAYPEISPPIIDPALTPQGASK
;
A
#
# COMPACT_ATOMS: atom_id res chain seq x y z
N VAL A 1 -11.61 16.13 0.33
CA VAL A 1 -10.91 15.84 1.61
C VAL A 1 -11.64 14.79 2.45
N ALA A 2 -12.89 15.02 2.87
CA ALA A 2 -13.63 14.10 3.76
C ALA A 2 -13.63 12.62 3.32
N TRP A 3 -13.82 12.35 2.03
CA TRP A 3 -13.80 10.98 1.49
C TRP A 3 -12.43 10.29 1.56
N ALA A 4 -11.32 11.03 1.43
CA ALA A 4 -9.99 10.46 1.63
C ALA A 4 -9.73 10.16 3.10
N PHE A 5 -10.21 11.01 3.99
CA PHE A 5 -10.14 10.76 5.42
C PHE A 5 -10.99 9.55 5.84
N ALA A 6 -12.17 9.37 5.24
CA ALA A 6 -12.98 8.17 5.44
C ALA A 6 -12.23 6.88 5.04
N SER A 7 -11.43 6.92 3.97
CA SER A 7 -10.57 5.78 3.57
C SER A 7 -9.47 5.47 4.60
N ALA A 8 -8.91 6.48 5.26
CA ALA A 8 -7.95 6.28 6.35
C ALA A 8 -8.63 5.71 7.60
N ILE A 9 -9.80 6.24 7.97
CA ILE A 9 -10.62 5.70 9.07
C ILE A 9 -11.02 4.25 8.78
N TRP A 10 -11.34 3.92 7.53
CA TRP A 10 -11.62 2.55 7.11
C TRP A 10 -10.48 1.58 7.48
N LEU A 11 -9.24 1.88 7.10
CA LEU A 11 -8.10 1.03 7.47
C LEU A 11 -7.96 0.92 8.99
N PHE A 12 -8.08 2.03 9.72
CA PHE A 12 -8.03 2.04 11.19
C PHE A 12 -9.10 1.11 11.81
N LEU A 13 -10.35 1.20 11.34
CA LEU A 13 -11.45 0.36 11.82
C LEU A 13 -11.28 -1.10 11.42
N VAL A 14 -10.72 -1.40 10.24
CA VAL A 14 -10.42 -2.79 9.86
C VAL A 14 -9.41 -3.41 10.83
N LEU A 15 -8.34 -2.69 11.15
CA LEU A 15 -7.26 -3.15 12.04
C LEU A 15 -7.76 -3.42 13.47
N GLY A 16 -8.56 -2.52 14.03
CA GLY A 16 -8.95 -2.55 15.45
C GLY A 16 -10.35 -3.06 15.76
N LEU A 17 -11.25 -3.14 14.77
CA LEU A 17 -12.67 -3.45 14.99
C LEU A 17 -13.19 -4.54 14.05
N PHE A 18 -13.25 -4.29 12.73
CA PHE A 18 -13.97 -5.19 11.83
C PHE A 18 -13.30 -6.56 11.70
N ARG A 19 -11.98 -6.62 11.48
CA ARG A 19 -11.27 -7.90 11.41
C ARG A 19 -11.33 -8.66 12.75
N PRO A 20 -11.00 -8.07 13.92
CA PRO A 20 -11.16 -8.75 15.20
C PRO A 20 -12.56 -9.34 15.45
N VAL A 21 -13.62 -8.61 15.07
CA VAL A 21 -15.00 -9.11 15.16
C VAL A 21 -15.22 -10.32 14.25
N LEU A 22 -14.78 -10.26 12.99
CA LEU A 22 -14.91 -11.39 12.04
C LEU A 22 -14.07 -12.61 12.45
N MET A 23 -12.91 -12.39 13.09
CA MET A 23 -12.07 -13.45 13.66
C MET A 23 -12.62 -14.00 14.98
N GLY A 24 -13.64 -13.37 15.57
CA GLY A 24 -14.21 -13.77 16.86
C GLY A 24 -13.27 -13.57 18.06
N SER A 25 -12.22 -12.74 17.94
CA SER A 25 -11.28 -12.50 19.03
C SER A 25 -10.68 -11.09 19.01
N TRP A 26 -10.80 -10.39 20.14
CA TRP A 26 -10.16 -9.09 20.36
C TRP A 26 -8.63 -9.17 20.46
N SER A 27 -8.07 -10.36 20.70
CA SER A 27 -6.61 -10.57 20.75
C SER A 27 -5.92 -10.29 19.40
N GLU A 28 -6.69 -10.24 18.31
CA GLU A 28 -6.20 -9.93 16.97
C GLU A 28 -6.00 -8.43 16.71
N GLY A 29 -6.50 -7.55 17.60
CA GLY A 29 -6.43 -6.10 17.45
C GLY A 29 -5.04 -5.52 17.72
N VAL A 30 -4.82 -4.29 17.23
CA VAL A 30 -3.56 -3.56 17.39
C VAL A 30 -3.42 -3.02 18.83
N PRO A 31 -2.29 -3.25 19.52
CA PRO A 31 -2.04 -2.66 20.85
C PRO A 31 -1.60 -1.18 20.74
N TYR A 32 -1.91 -0.39 21.77
CA TYR A 32 -1.52 1.01 21.85
C TYR A 32 -0.14 1.17 22.54
N GLY A 33 0.89 1.40 21.74
CA GLY A 33 2.24 1.69 22.20
C GLY A 33 3.24 1.72 21.04
N ILE A 34 4.34 2.47 21.18
CA ILE A 34 5.31 2.65 20.08
C ILE A 34 5.91 1.31 19.61
N PHE A 35 6.53 0.52 20.49
CA PHE A 35 7.03 -0.80 20.08
C PHE A 35 5.93 -1.85 19.94
N PRO A 36 4.94 -1.94 20.86
CA PRO A 36 3.88 -2.94 20.74
C PRO A 36 3.12 -2.95 19.41
N HIS A 37 2.81 -1.78 18.81
CA HIS A 37 2.12 -1.77 17.51
C HIS A 37 3.03 -2.22 16.34
N LEU A 38 4.34 -2.00 16.46
CA LEU A 38 5.34 -2.51 15.50
C LEU A 38 5.50 -4.02 15.64
N ASP A 39 5.53 -4.53 16.88
CA ASP A 39 5.58 -5.96 17.17
C ASP A 39 4.35 -6.67 16.60
N TRP A 40 3.16 -6.07 16.77
CA TRP A 40 1.91 -6.57 16.18
C TRP A 40 2.00 -6.68 14.64
N THR A 41 2.62 -5.70 13.99
CA THR A 41 2.78 -5.69 12.52
C THR A 41 3.58 -6.90 12.05
N SER A 42 4.66 -7.23 12.77
CA SER A 42 5.48 -8.41 12.49
C SER A 42 4.74 -9.71 12.83
N ALA A 43 4.08 -9.76 13.99
CA ALA A 43 3.33 -10.93 14.45
C ALA A 43 2.19 -11.31 13.50
N LEU A 44 1.45 -10.32 12.99
CA LEU A 44 0.42 -10.53 11.97
C LEU A 44 1.03 -11.16 10.71
N SER A 45 2.15 -10.62 10.22
CA SER A 45 2.81 -11.12 9.01
C SER A 45 3.29 -12.56 9.17
N ILE A 46 3.90 -12.88 10.31
CA ILE A 46 4.35 -14.25 10.61
C ILE A 46 3.16 -15.20 10.67
N ARG A 47 2.11 -14.83 11.41
CA ARG A 47 0.95 -15.69 11.66
C ARG A 47 0.21 -16.06 10.37
N TYR A 48 0.05 -15.12 9.45
CA TYR A 48 -0.71 -15.33 8.21
C TYR A 48 0.17 -15.55 6.97
N GLY A 49 1.36 -16.10 7.17
CA GLY A 49 2.18 -16.63 6.08
C GLY A 49 2.75 -15.57 5.16
N ASN A 50 3.39 -14.55 5.74
CA ASN A 50 4.13 -13.48 5.08
C ASN A 50 3.27 -12.55 4.21
N LEU A 51 3.00 -11.34 4.72
CA LEU A 51 2.22 -10.31 4.02
C LEU A 51 2.86 -9.81 2.72
N PHE A 52 4.15 -10.07 2.44
CA PHE A 52 4.71 -9.76 1.14
C PHE A 52 4.03 -10.51 0.00
N TYR A 53 3.35 -11.63 0.26
CA TYR A 53 2.58 -12.38 -0.74
C TYR A 53 1.10 -11.98 -0.80
N ASN A 54 0.66 -11.03 0.03
CA ASN A 54 -0.69 -10.49 -0.05
C ASN A 54 -0.77 -9.44 -1.19
N PRO A 55 -1.58 -9.66 -2.24
CA PRO A 55 -1.62 -8.74 -3.40
C PRO A 55 -2.14 -7.34 -3.03
N PHE A 56 -3.01 -7.23 -2.03
CA PHE A 56 -3.50 -5.92 -1.57
C PHE A 56 -2.48 -5.17 -0.71
N HIS A 57 -1.60 -5.91 -0.02
CA HIS A 57 -0.44 -5.31 0.64
C HIS A 57 0.55 -4.78 -0.40
N MET A 58 0.83 -5.54 -1.47
CA MET A 58 1.64 -5.06 -2.60
C MET A 58 1.04 -3.78 -3.22
N LEU A 59 -0.27 -3.77 -3.50
CA LEU A 59 -0.95 -2.57 -4.02
C LEU A 59 -0.87 -1.38 -3.06
N SER A 60 -1.04 -1.61 -1.76
CA SER A 60 -0.90 -0.56 -0.75
C SER A 60 0.49 0.08 -0.78
N ILE A 61 1.55 -0.72 -0.97
CA ILE A 61 2.93 -0.23 -1.10
C ILE A 61 3.11 0.56 -2.41
N VAL A 62 2.56 0.07 -3.53
CA VAL A 62 2.59 0.79 -4.82
C VAL A 62 1.97 2.17 -4.68
N PHE A 63 0.83 2.28 -4.01
CA PHE A 63 0.16 3.56 -3.81
C PHE A 63 0.87 4.45 -2.79
N LEU A 64 1.50 3.88 -1.76
CA LEU A 64 2.33 4.63 -0.81
C LEU A 64 3.57 5.24 -1.49
N TYR A 65 4.35 4.40 -2.19
CA TYR A 65 5.53 4.85 -2.93
C TYR A 65 5.15 5.80 -4.07
N GLY A 66 4.07 5.49 -4.78
CA GLY A 66 3.51 6.36 -5.80
C GLY A 66 3.04 7.70 -5.27
N SER A 67 2.50 7.76 -4.04
CA SER A 67 2.13 9.04 -3.40
C SER A 67 3.36 9.90 -3.12
N ALA A 68 4.43 9.31 -2.58
CA ALA A 68 5.69 10.03 -2.35
C ALA A 68 6.29 10.52 -3.68
N LEU A 69 6.31 9.66 -4.70
CA LEU A 69 6.79 9.99 -6.05
C LEU A 69 5.98 11.15 -6.66
N LEU A 70 4.65 11.05 -6.67
CA LEU A 70 3.77 12.07 -7.24
C LEU A 70 3.89 13.40 -6.49
N PHE A 71 3.98 13.38 -5.17
CA PHE A 71 4.14 14.61 -4.39
C PHE A 71 5.51 15.26 -4.68
N ALA A 72 6.58 14.48 -4.77
CA ALA A 72 7.90 14.99 -5.13
C ALA A 72 7.90 15.61 -6.54
N MET A 73 7.32 14.91 -7.53
CA MET A 73 7.18 15.39 -8.90
C MET A 73 6.35 16.68 -8.96
N HIS A 74 5.17 16.68 -8.35
CA HIS A 74 4.24 17.81 -8.37
C HIS A 74 4.81 19.02 -7.63
N GLY A 75 5.27 18.85 -6.39
CA GLY A 75 5.85 19.93 -5.59
C GLY A 75 7.06 20.56 -6.28
N ALA A 76 7.97 19.76 -6.84
CA ALA A 76 9.09 20.28 -7.62
C ALA A 76 8.64 21.03 -8.88
N THR A 77 7.60 20.54 -9.57
CA THR A 77 7.04 21.20 -10.76
C THR A 77 6.47 22.57 -10.44
N ILE A 78 5.63 22.68 -9.40
CA ILE A 78 5.01 23.96 -9.00
C ILE A 78 6.07 24.98 -8.61
N LEU A 79 7.09 24.56 -7.83
CA LEU A 79 8.22 25.42 -7.50
C LEU A 79 8.99 25.86 -8.76
N ALA A 80 9.22 24.97 -9.72
CA ALA A 80 9.91 25.29 -10.97
C ALA A 80 9.15 26.30 -11.85
N VAL A 81 7.82 26.35 -11.77
CA VAL A 81 6.99 27.32 -12.52
C VAL A 81 6.46 28.48 -11.66
N SER A 82 6.94 28.62 -10.42
CA SER A 82 6.53 29.68 -9.48
C SER A 82 6.71 31.10 -10.03
N ARG A 83 7.79 31.34 -10.81
CA ARG A 83 8.01 32.64 -11.48
C ARG A 83 6.89 33.04 -12.45
N TYR A 84 6.02 32.11 -12.81
CA TYR A 84 4.87 32.29 -13.69
C TYR A 84 3.53 32.22 -12.94
N GLY A 85 3.56 32.21 -11.60
CA GLY A 85 2.36 32.09 -10.76
C GLY A 85 1.74 30.69 -10.77
N GLY A 86 2.57 29.65 -10.86
CA GLY A 86 2.10 28.26 -10.92
C GLY A 86 1.40 27.77 -9.65
N GLU A 87 1.67 28.39 -8.50
CA GLU A 87 1.03 28.12 -7.21
C GLU A 87 -0.42 28.60 -7.12
N ARG A 88 -0.85 29.48 -8.03
CA ARG A 88 -2.24 29.94 -8.15
C ARG A 88 -3.07 28.95 -8.97
N GLU A 89 -3.13 27.72 -8.47
CA GLU A 89 -3.56 26.56 -9.25
C GLU A 89 -5.04 26.61 -9.64
N ILE A 90 -5.89 27.24 -8.83
CA ILE A 90 -7.31 27.42 -9.17
C ILE A 90 -7.43 28.24 -10.45
N GLU A 91 -6.74 29.38 -10.52
CA GLU A 91 -6.74 30.24 -11.70
C GLU A 91 -6.11 29.53 -12.91
N GLN A 92 -5.03 28.79 -12.70
CA GLN A 92 -4.41 27.98 -13.75
C GLN A 92 -5.32 26.87 -14.31
N ILE A 93 -6.28 26.38 -13.51
CA ILE A 93 -7.28 25.39 -13.92
C ILE A 93 -8.37 26.04 -14.78
N VAL A 94 -8.91 27.19 -14.36
CA VAL A 94 -10.01 27.86 -15.09
C VAL A 94 -9.52 28.63 -16.31
N ASP A 95 -8.32 29.21 -16.26
CA ASP A 95 -7.70 29.93 -17.37
C ASP A 95 -6.23 29.52 -17.51
N ARG A 96 -5.95 28.70 -18.53
CA ARG A 96 -4.65 28.03 -18.67
C ARG A 96 -3.54 29.03 -19.00
N GLY A 97 -2.69 29.33 -18.01
CA GLY A 97 -1.51 30.18 -18.17
C GLY A 97 -0.25 29.44 -18.61
N THR A 98 0.81 30.21 -18.88
CA THR A 98 2.12 29.65 -19.31
C THR A 98 2.79 28.76 -18.26
N ALA A 99 2.47 28.93 -16.97
CA ALA A 99 2.92 28.03 -15.91
C ALA A 99 2.44 26.59 -16.17
N SER A 100 1.14 26.43 -16.42
CA SER A 100 0.51 25.15 -16.73
C SER A 100 1.02 24.53 -18.02
N GLU A 101 1.20 25.34 -19.07
CA GLU A 101 1.69 24.85 -20.35
C GLU A 101 3.13 24.31 -20.25
N ARG A 102 4.01 25.03 -19.55
CA ARG A 102 5.40 24.60 -19.34
C ARG A 102 5.48 23.36 -18.46
N ALA A 103 4.69 23.31 -17.37
CA ALA A 103 4.60 22.14 -16.51
C ALA A 103 4.13 20.89 -17.30
N ALA A 104 3.09 21.04 -18.10
CA ALA A 104 2.57 19.97 -18.96
C ALA A 104 3.59 19.52 -20.01
N LEU A 105 4.23 20.45 -20.72
CA LEU A 105 5.22 20.14 -21.76
C LEU A 105 6.46 19.45 -21.19
N PHE A 106 6.95 19.88 -20.02
CA PHE A 106 8.05 19.22 -19.32
C PHE A 106 7.77 17.72 -19.17
N TRP A 107 6.64 17.37 -18.55
CA TRP A 107 6.26 15.97 -18.35
C TRP A 107 5.98 15.22 -19.65
N ARG A 108 5.33 15.88 -20.62
CA ARG A 108 5.06 15.27 -21.93
C ARG A 108 6.35 14.89 -22.64
N TRP A 109 7.36 15.74 -22.58
CA TRP A 109 8.65 15.49 -23.22
C TRP A 109 9.50 14.49 -22.43
N THR A 110 9.34 14.41 -21.10
CA THR A 110 10.05 13.44 -20.26
C THR A 110 9.50 12.01 -20.38
N MET A 111 8.18 11.81 -20.35
CA MET A 111 7.57 10.48 -20.26
C MET A 111 6.49 10.18 -21.31
N GLY A 112 6.35 11.03 -22.33
CA GLY A 112 5.46 10.80 -23.49
C GLY A 112 3.98 11.15 -23.26
N PHE A 113 3.57 11.44 -22.03
CA PHE A 113 2.24 11.93 -21.67
C PHE A 113 2.32 12.95 -20.52
N ASN A 114 1.23 13.67 -20.26
CA ASN A 114 1.17 14.65 -19.17
C ASN A 114 -0.24 14.77 -18.60
N ALA A 115 -0.32 15.30 -17.38
CA ALA A 115 -1.57 15.74 -16.75
C ALA A 115 -1.84 17.23 -17.05
N SER A 116 -3.08 17.67 -16.77
CA SER A 116 -3.44 19.07 -16.53
C SER A 116 -3.22 19.47 -15.07
N MET A 117 -3.25 20.78 -14.77
CA MET A 117 -3.15 21.30 -13.40
C MET A 117 -4.27 20.78 -12.49
N GLU A 118 -5.47 20.52 -13.01
CA GLU A 118 -6.54 19.91 -12.22
C GLU A 118 -6.33 18.39 -12.05
N SER A 119 -6.02 17.70 -13.15
CA SER A 119 -6.00 16.23 -13.13
C SER A 119 -4.85 15.67 -12.31
N ILE A 120 -3.70 16.35 -12.18
CA ILE A 120 -2.61 15.89 -11.30
C ILE A 120 -3.06 15.79 -9.83
N HIS A 121 -3.92 16.69 -9.38
CA HIS A 121 -4.53 16.61 -8.04
C HIS A 121 -5.46 15.41 -7.90
N ARG A 122 -6.18 15.04 -8.97
CA ARG A 122 -7.01 13.82 -8.99
C ARG A 122 -6.14 12.57 -8.93
N TRP A 123 -5.02 12.52 -9.66
CA TRP A 123 -4.02 11.45 -9.56
C TRP A 123 -3.49 11.32 -8.13
N ALA A 124 -3.01 12.41 -7.54
CA ALA A 124 -2.50 12.43 -6.16
C ALA A 124 -3.56 12.00 -5.14
N TRP A 125 -4.79 12.51 -5.29
CA TRP A 125 -5.91 12.16 -4.40
C TRP A 125 -6.25 10.67 -4.46
N TRP A 126 -6.34 10.09 -5.65
CA TRP A 126 -6.61 8.66 -5.82
C TRP A 126 -5.47 7.78 -5.29
N PHE A 127 -4.20 8.14 -5.53
CA PHE A 127 -3.07 7.39 -4.97
C PHE A 127 -3.09 7.38 -3.43
N ALA A 128 -3.36 8.53 -2.80
CA ALA A 128 -3.46 8.61 -1.34
C ALA A 128 -4.64 7.78 -0.79
N VAL A 129 -5.81 7.85 -1.44
CA VAL A 129 -7.00 7.07 -1.06
C VAL A 129 -6.74 5.58 -1.22
N LEU A 130 -6.24 5.16 -2.37
CA LEU A 130 -6.06 3.75 -2.70
C LEU A 130 -5.04 3.07 -1.78
N CYS A 131 -4.02 3.80 -1.28
CA CYS A 131 -3.10 3.28 -0.27
C CYS A 131 -3.84 2.70 0.96
N THR A 132 -4.73 3.49 1.56
CA THR A 132 -5.45 3.04 2.76
C THR A 132 -6.59 2.09 2.43
N LEU A 133 -7.23 2.26 1.27
CA LEU A 133 -8.32 1.40 0.84
C LEU A 133 -7.84 -0.03 0.59
N THR A 134 -6.78 -0.22 -0.22
CA THR A 134 -6.24 -1.55 -0.50
C THR A 134 -5.60 -2.16 0.74
N GLY A 135 -4.92 -1.36 1.57
CA GLY A 135 -4.44 -1.81 2.88
C GLY A 135 -5.57 -2.41 3.72
N GLY A 136 -6.71 -1.74 3.82
CA GLY A 136 -7.86 -2.23 4.58
C GLY A 136 -8.46 -3.51 3.97
N ILE A 137 -8.58 -3.60 2.64
CA ILE A 137 -9.06 -4.83 1.97
C ILE A 137 -8.11 -6.01 2.28
N GLY A 138 -6.80 -5.80 2.15
CA GLY A 138 -5.80 -6.83 2.40
C GLY A 138 -5.83 -7.37 3.83
N ILE A 139 -5.96 -6.48 4.82
CA ILE A 139 -6.09 -6.89 6.22
C ILE A 139 -7.42 -7.61 6.45
N LEU A 140 -8.54 -7.09 5.94
CA LEU A 140 -9.85 -7.69 6.18
C LEU A 140 -9.91 -9.15 5.70
N LEU A 141 -9.28 -9.47 4.56
CA LEU A 141 -9.20 -10.84 4.01
C LEU A 141 -8.24 -11.76 4.79
N THR A 142 -7.32 -11.20 5.56
CA THR A 142 -6.28 -11.94 6.28
C THR A 142 -6.87 -12.63 7.52
N GLY A 143 -6.90 -13.96 7.50
CA GLY A 143 -7.50 -14.83 8.53
C GLY A 143 -9.01 -15.06 8.38
N THR A 144 -9.72 -14.20 7.63
CA THR A 144 -11.15 -14.41 7.35
C THR A 144 -11.37 -15.24 6.08
N VAL A 145 -10.51 -15.04 5.07
CA VAL A 145 -10.57 -15.70 3.76
C VAL A 145 -9.27 -16.43 3.45
N VAL A 146 -8.12 -15.87 3.84
CA VAL A 146 -6.80 -16.44 3.56
C VAL A 146 -5.99 -16.58 4.85
N ASP A 147 -5.60 -17.81 5.18
CA ASP A 147 -4.84 -18.14 6.39
C ASP A 147 -3.31 -18.09 6.18
N ASN A 148 -2.85 -18.25 4.94
CA ASN A 148 -1.42 -18.21 4.61
C ASN A 148 -1.21 -17.62 3.21
N TRP A 149 -0.68 -16.40 3.14
CA TRP A 149 -0.49 -15.68 1.88
C TRP A 149 0.59 -16.29 0.97
N TYR A 150 1.66 -16.84 1.54
CA TYR A 150 2.66 -17.55 0.76
C TYR A 150 2.09 -18.80 0.07
N LEU A 151 1.34 -19.63 0.81
CA LEU A 151 0.71 -20.82 0.22
C LEU A 151 -0.40 -20.44 -0.77
N TRP A 152 -1.11 -19.33 -0.53
CA TRP A 152 -2.00 -18.74 -1.53
C TRP A 152 -1.24 -18.37 -2.81
N ALA A 153 -0.07 -17.73 -2.70
CA ALA A 153 0.76 -17.38 -3.85
C ALA A 153 1.32 -18.60 -4.58
N VAL A 154 1.68 -19.67 -3.86
CA VAL A 154 2.06 -20.96 -4.46
C VAL A 154 0.88 -21.57 -5.22
N LYS A 155 -0.31 -21.63 -4.60
CA LYS A 155 -1.55 -22.15 -5.22
C LYS A 155 -1.90 -21.42 -6.52
N HIS A 156 -1.65 -20.11 -6.57
CA HIS A 156 -1.94 -19.28 -7.74
C HIS A 156 -0.73 -19.09 -8.67
N HIS A 157 0.36 -19.85 -8.47
CA HIS A 157 1.55 -19.86 -9.32
C HIS A 157 2.24 -18.51 -9.48
N VAL A 158 2.23 -17.68 -8.43
CA VAL A 158 2.93 -16.38 -8.40
C VAL A 158 4.12 -16.34 -7.43
N ALA A 159 4.27 -17.37 -6.59
CA ALA A 159 5.46 -17.51 -5.75
C ALA A 159 6.67 -17.98 -6.60
N PRO A 160 7.83 -17.31 -6.52
CA PRO A 160 9.04 -17.76 -7.20
C PRO A 160 9.59 -19.03 -6.53
N ALA A 161 10.20 -19.90 -7.34
CA ALA A 161 11.00 -21.03 -6.86
C ALA A 161 12.49 -20.72 -7.02
N TYR A 162 13.29 -21.16 -6.06
CA TYR A 162 14.74 -21.00 -6.07
C TYR A 162 15.40 -22.38 -6.13
N PRO A 163 16.55 -22.52 -6.82
CA PRO A 163 17.32 -23.76 -6.78
C PRO A 163 17.72 -24.14 -5.35
N GLU A 164 17.65 -25.42 -5.01
CA GLU A 164 18.14 -25.93 -3.74
C GLU A 164 19.67 -25.85 -3.70
N ILE A 165 20.21 -24.97 -2.84
CA ILE A 165 21.67 -24.82 -2.63
C ILE A 165 22.20 -25.67 -1.47
N SER A 166 21.29 -26.17 -0.64
CA SER A 166 21.57 -27.02 0.52
C SER A 166 20.66 -28.24 0.46
N PRO A 167 21.07 -29.39 1.03
CA PRO A 167 20.20 -30.55 1.12
C PRO A 167 18.86 -30.20 1.80
N PRO A 168 17.73 -30.76 1.35
CA PRO A 168 16.43 -30.49 1.93
C PRO A 168 16.41 -30.91 3.41
N ILE A 169 16.04 -29.98 4.27
CA ILE A 169 15.88 -30.24 5.71
C ILE A 169 14.49 -30.83 5.91
N ILE A 170 14.45 -32.12 6.28
CA ILE A 170 13.21 -32.80 6.62
C ILE A 170 12.74 -32.32 7.99
N ASP A 171 11.46 -31.99 8.12
CA ASP A 171 10.85 -31.63 9.39
C ASP A 171 11.03 -32.78 10.41
N PRO A 172 11.79 -32.58 11.51
CA PRO A 172 12.02 -33.64 12.50
C PRO A 172 10.73 -34.14 13.15
N ALA A 173 9.66 -33.33 13.20
CA ALA A 173 8.37 -33.74 13.73
C ALA A 173 7.68 -34.83 12.88
N LEU A 174 8.06 -34.97 11.61
CA LEU A 174 7.56 -36.01 10.70
C LEU A 174 8.43 -37.28 10.72
N THR A 175 9.50 -37.31 11.51
CA THR A 175 10.39 -38.47 11.58
C THR A 175 9.85 -39.55 12.53
N PRO A 176 9.97 -40.85 12.19
CA PRO A 176 9.41 -41.95 13.00
C PRO A 176 9.97 -42.07 14.43
N GLN A 177 11.11 -41.44 14.73
CA GLN A 177 11.84 -41.59 16.00
C GLN A 177 11.32 -40.70 17.13
N GLY A 178 10.18 -40.03 16.93
CA GLY A 178 9.46 -39.33 17.98
C GLY A 178 10.17 -38.05 18.41
N ALA A 179 9.90 -36.95 17.70
CA ALA A 179 10.17 -35.63 18.25
C ALA A 179 9.35 -35.46 19.54
N SER A 180 9.98 -35.04 20.65
CA SER A 180 9.22 -34.69 21.85
C SER A 180 8.32 -33.50 21.55
N LYS A 181 7.03 -33.61 21.89
CA LYS A 181 6.07 -32.50 21.78
C LYS A 181 6.35 -31.41 22.81
#